data_AF-M0LS04-F1
#
_entry.id   AF-M0LS04-F1
#
_cell.length_a   1.000
_cell.length_b   1.000
_cell.length_c   1.000
_cell.angle_alpha   90.00
_cell.angle_beta   90.00
_cell.angle_gamma   90.00
#
_symmetry.space_group_name_H-M   'P 1'
#
loop_
_entity.id
_entity.type
_entity.pdbx_description
1 polymer ?
#
loop_
_entity_poly.entity_id
_entity_poly.type
_entity_poly.pdbx_seq_one_letter_code
_entity_poly.pdbx_strand_id
1 'polypeptide(L)' 'MDKYARWFVEQERFYRLLLVAVVFFGGAVAATGAITANAVLLGLGVFWILGGGPLIVVLANRDSQSG' A
#
# COMPACT_ATOMS: atom_id res chain seq x y z
N MET A 1 11.13 -3.71 28.60
CA MET A 1 10.59 -2.57 27.83
C MET A 1 11.23 -2.44 26.45
N ASP A 2 12.53 -2.74 26.29
CA ASP A 2 13.24 -2.60 24.99
C ASP A 2 12.73 -3.50 23.85
N LYS A 3 12.20 -4.68 24.17
CA LYS A 3 11.64 -5.61 23.16
C LYS A 3 10.37 -5.06 22.50
N TYR A 4 9.53 -4.37 23.28
CA TYR A 4 8.29 -3.75 22.77
C TYR A 4 8.60 -2.48 21.97
N ALA A 5 9.57 -1.68 22.42
CA ALA A 5 10.04 -0.50 21.68
C ALA A 5 10.64 -0.89 20.32
N ARG A 6 11.42 -1.98 20.25
CA ARG A 6 12.02 -2.46 18.99
C ARG A 6 10.96 -2.99 18.02
N TRP A 7 9.95 -3.70 18.51
CA TRP A 7 8.82 -4.17 17.71
C TRP A 7 8.02 -3.01 17.09
N PHE A 8 7.74 -1.97 17.86
CA PHE A 8 7.04 -0.76 17.38
C PHE A 8 7.79 -0.05 16.24
N VAL A 9 9.11 0.07 16.36
CA VAL A 9 9.97 0.71 15.34
C VAL A 9 10.04 -0.11 14.05
N GLU A 10 10.06 -1.45 14.17
CA GLU A 10 10.04 -2.35 13.01
C GLU A 10 8.73 -2.27 12.24
N GLN A 11 7.61 -2.15 12.97
CA GLN A 11 6.26 -2.01 12.40
C GLN A 11 6.13 -0.74 11.57
N GLU A 12 6.58 0.39 12.10
CA GLU A 12 6.52 1.69 11.41
C GLU A 12 7.28 1.64 10.07
N ARG A 13 8.42 0.94 10.05
CA ARG A 13 9.23 0.73 8.84
C ARG A 13 8.55 -0.19 7.83
N PHE A 14 7.87 -1.24 8.29
CA PHE A 14 7.08 -2.14 7.44
C PHE A 14 5.92 -1.40 6.76
N TYR A 15 5.14 -0.61 7.49
CA TYR A 15 4.04 0.18 6.90
C TYR A 15 4.54 1.22 5.90
N ARG A 16 5.69 1.83 6.18
CA ARG A 16 6.31 2.80 5.26
C ARG A 16 6.73 2.14 3.95
N LEU A 17 7.31 0.93 4.01
CA LEU A 17 7.61 0.13 2.82
C LEU A 17 6.34 -0.30 2.08
N LEU A 18 5.29 -0.65 2.82
CA LEU A 18 4.01 -1.08 2.25
C LEU A 18 3.31 0.07 1.51
N LEU A 19 3.35 1.28 2.06
CA LEU A 19 2.88 2.51 1.38
C LEU A 19 3.67 2.78 0.09
N VAL A 20 4.99 2.65 0.15
CA VAL A 20 5.84 2.82 -1.03
C VAL A 20 5.49 1.77 -2.09
N ALA A 21 5.35 0.50 -1.71
CA ALA A 21 4.96 -0.58 -2.61
C ALA A 21 3.59 -0.34 -3.24
N VAL A 22 2.61 0.17 -2.48
CA VAL A 22 1.29 0.54 -2.99
C VAL A 22 1.38 1.59 -4.09
N VAL A 23 2.16 2.66 -3.87
CA VAL A 23 2.32 3.74 -4.85
C VAL A 23 3.04 3.25 -6.10
N PHE A 24 4.13 2.49 -5.95
CA PHE A 24 4.88 1.95 -7.08
C PHE A 24 4.06 0.97 -7.91
N PHE A 25 3.36 0.04 -7.26
CA PHE A 25 2.54 -0.95 -7.96
C PHE A 25 1.36 -0.27 -8.68
N GLY A 26 0.61 0.58 -7.99
CA GLY A 26 -0.50 1.31 -8.60
C GLY A 26 -0.05 2.19 -9.76
N GLY A 27 1.08 2.89 -9.60
CA GLY A 27 1.67 3.73 -10.64
C GLY A 27 2.12 2.92 -11.85
N ALA A 28 2.78 1.77 -11.65
CA ALA A 28 3.21 0.90 -12.73
C ALA A 28 2.02 0.32 -13.52
N VAL A 29 0.96 -0.10 -12.82
CA VAL A 29 -0.26 -0.62 -13.44
C VAL A 29 -0.98 0.48 -14.23
N ALA A 30 -1.13 1.68 -13.67
CA ALA A 30 -1.74 2.82 -14.36
C ALA A 30 -0.91 3.25 -15.59
N ALA A 31 0.41 3.35 -15.44
CA ALA A 31 1.31 3.69 -16.54
C ALA A 31 1.26 2.63 -17.65
N THR A 32 1.25 1.35 -17.31
CA THR A 32 1.10 0.26 -18.27
C THR A 32 -0.25 0.35 -18.99
N GLY A 33 -1.33 0.61 -18.26
CA GLY A 33 -2.66 0.83 -18.85
C GLY A 33 -2.70 2.00 -19.82
N ALA A 34 -2.04 3.11 -19.49
CA ALA A 34 -1.93 4.28 -20.36
C ALA A 34 -1.12 3.98 -21.63
N ILE A 35 0.05 3.33 -21.49
CA ILE A 35 0.94 2.99 -22.61
C ILE A 35 0.28 1.99 -23.58
N THR A 36 -0.46 1.02 -23.03
CA THR A 36 -1.11 -0.04 -23.82
C THR A 36 -2.50 0.34 -24.32
N ALA A 37 -2.97 1.57 -24.05
CA ALA A 37 -4.34 2.01 -24.29
C ALA A 37 -5.41 1.05 -23.72
N ASN A 38 -5.09 0.36 -22.62
CA ASN A 38 -5.97 -0.59 -21.96
C ASN A 38 -6.70 0.08 -20.80
N ALA A 39 -7.98 0.41 -21.03
CA ALA A 39 -8.83 1.10 -20.07
C ALA A 39 -9.03 0.32 -18.76
N VAL A 40 -9.01 -1.02 -18.80
CA VAL A 40 -9.17 -1.86 -17.61
C VAL A 40 -7.94 -1.76 -16.72
N LEU A 41 -6.74 -1.92 -17.30
CA LEU A 41 -5.47 -1.76 -16.58
C LEU A 41 -5.32 -0.35 -16.01
N LEU A 42 -5.68 0.68 -16.79
CA LEU A 42 -5.65 2.06 -16.34
C LEU A 42 -6.59 2.29 -15.16
N GLY A 43 -7.85 1.84 -15.27
CA GLY A 43 -8.83 1.95 -14.20
C GLY A 43 -8.42 1.21 -12.94
N LEU A 44 -7.82 0.03 -13.09
CA LEU A 44 -7.34 -0.79 -11.97
C LEU A 44 -6.16 -0.12 -11.25
N GLY A 45 -5.24 0.48 -11.99
CA GLY A 45 -4.14 1.27 -11.43
C GLY A 45 -4.62 2.51 -10.67
N VAL A 46 -5.57 3.25 -11.26
CA VAL A 46 -6.17 4.44 -10.61
C VAL A 46 -6.95 4.04 -9.35
N PHE A 47 -7.77 3.00 -9.42
CA PHE A 47 -8.50 2.45 -8.27
C PHE A 47 -7.54 2.00 -7.15
N TRP A 48 -6.42 1.36 -7.52
CA TRP A 48 -5.43 0.90 -6.57
C TRP A 48 -4.76 2.06 -5.81
N ILE A 49 -4.43 3.14 -6.50
CA ILE A 49 -3.80 4.33 -5.87
C ILE A 49 -4.81 5.09 -4.99
N LEU A 50 -6.04 5.27 -5.46
CA LEU A 50 -7.04 6.12 -4.79
C LEU A 50 -7.77 5.44 -3.63
N GLY A 51 -7.91 4.11 -3.66
CA GLY A 51 -8.74 3.41 -2.68
C GLY A 51 -8.18 2.06 -2.25
N GLY A 52 -7.78 1.20 -3.18
CA GLY A 52 -7.41 -0.18 -2.87
C GLY A 52 -6.19 -0.31 -1.95
N GLY A 53 -5.08 0.29 -2.35
CA GLY A 53 -3.82 0.20 -1.62
C GLY A 53 -3.83 0.95 -0.26
N PRO A 54 -4.29 2.20 -0.18
CA PRO A 54 -4.43 2.90 1.10
C PRO A 54 -5.36 2.20 2.09
N LEU A 55 -6.46 1.60 1.60
CA LEU A 55 -7.37 0.83 2.46
C LEU A 55 -6.70 -0.39 3.07
N ILE A 56 -5.88 -1.13 2.31
CA ILE A 56 -5.10 -2.27 2.83
C ILE A 56 -4.15 -1.83 3.95
N VAL A 57 -3.48 -0.67 3.79
CA VAL A 57 -2.60 -0.12 4.83
C VAL A 57 -3.39 0.24 6.09
N VAL A 58 -4.57 0.85 5.95
CA VAL A 58 -5.44 1.21 7.08
C VAL A 58 -5.96 -0.04 7.80
N LEU A 59 -6.37 -1.07 7.07
CA LEU A 59 -6.81 -2.33 7.66
C LEU A 59 -5.67 -3.05 8.39
N ALA A 60 -4.48 -3.11 7.77
CA ALA A 60 -3.29 -3.69 8.40
C ALA A 60 -2.85 -2.93 9.68
N ASN A 61 -3.16 -1.63 9.78
CA ASN A 61 -2.95 -0.82 10.99
C ASN A 61 -4.02 -1.05 12.07
N ARG A 62 -5.22 -1.50 11.71
CA ARG A 62 -6.30 -1.78 12.67
C ARG A 62 -6.12 -3.14 13.35
N ASP A 63 -5.73 -4.17 12.60
CA ASP A 63 -5.44 -5.50 13.17
C ASP A 63 -4.25 -5.48 14.14
N SER A 64 -3.35 -4.50 14.00
CA SER A 64 -2.25 -4.27 14.94
C SER A 64 -2.69 -3.76 16.32
N GLN A 65 -3.89 -3.19 16.47
CA GLN A 65 -4.32 -2.53 17.71
C GLN A 65 -5.30 -3.38 18.54
N SER A 66 -5.68 -4.57 18.05
CA SER A 66 -6.64 -5.46 18.70
C SER A 66 -6.00 -6.64 19.46
N GLY A 67 -4.66 -6.68 19.56
CA GLY A 67 -3.91 -7.65 20.37
C GLY A 67 -3.07 -6.98 21.43
#